data_AF-A0A9N8Q0A1-F1
#
_entry.id   AF-A0A9N8Q0A1-F1
#
_cell.length_a   1.000
_cell.length_b   1.000
_cell.length_c   1.000
_cell.angle_alpha   90.00
_cell.angle_beta   90.00
_cell.angle_gamma   90.00
#
_symmetry.space_group_name_H-M   'P 1'
#
loop_
_entity.id
_entity.type
_entity.pdbx_description
1 polymer ?
#
loop_
_entity_poly.entity_id
_entity_poly.type
_entity_poly.pdbx_seq_one_letter_code
_entity_poly.pdbx_strand_id
1 'polypeptide(L)'
;MPGLVSMRMTIDNEMCGIFNITFKPLPQLDLRNVVFGRVIRPSSTYDMITGLGSAVSTRPVIEIRGSRRKVKGRWVTGEYNSRLVTRTTEYIRKRLVRKSRT
;
A
#
# COMPACT_ATOMS: atom_id res chain seq x y z
N MET A 1 -17.95 -1.45 -1.61
CA MET A 1 -17.60 -0.01 -1.58
C MET A 1 -16.35 0.22 -2.43
N PRO A 2 -16.26 1.28 -3.25
CA PRO A 2 -15.02 1.67 -3.93
C PRO A 2 -13.96 2.18 -2.95
N GLY A 3 -12.70 2.06 -3.31
CA GLY A 3 -11.56 2.64 -2.59
C GLY A 3 -11.09 1.82 -1.39
N LEU A 4 -11.62 0.61 -1.18
CA LEU A 4 -11.16 -0.28 -0.11
C LEU A 4 -9.78 -0.85 -0.45
N VAL A 5 -8.90 -0.87 0.55
CA VAL A 5 -7.59 -1.52 0.52
C VAL A 5 -7.70 -2.85 1.26
N SER A 6 -7.39 -3.94 0.57
CA SER A 6 -7.57 -5.29 1.09
C SER A 6 -6.40 -6.20 0.75
N MET A 7 -6.12 -7.18 1.60
CA MET A 7 -5.11 -8.21 1.37
C MET A 7 -5.78 -9.56 1.22
N ARG A 8 -5.27 -10.38 0.29
CA ARG A 8 -5.76 -11.73 0.07
C ARG A 8 -5.22 -12.66 1.15
N MET A 9 -6.12 -13.46 1.73
CA MET A 9 -5.76 -14.55 2.63
C MET A 9 -5.48 -15.81 1.80
N THR A 10 -4.46 -16.58 2.19
CA THR A 10 -4.28 -17.95 1.72
C THR A 10 -5.29 -18.88 2.40
N ILE A 11 -5.36 -20.13 1.95
CA ILE A 11 -6.22 -21.15 2.58
C ILE A 11 -5.81 -21.43 4.04
N ASP A 12 -4.54 -21.18 4.37
CA ASP A 12 -3.95 -21.36 5.69
C ASP A 12 -4.08 -20.11 6.59
N ASN A 13 -4.90 -19.14 6.18
CA ASN A 13 -5.08 -17.86 6.87
C ASN A 13 -3.81 -16.98 6.94
N GLU A 14 -2.88 -17.15 6.01
CA GLU A 14 -1.71 -16.28 5.89
C GLU A 14 -1.96 -15.10 4.95
N MET A 15 -1.33 -13.97 5.25
CA MET A 15 -1.44 -12.74 4.47
C MET A 15 -0.24 -12.57 3.55
N CYS A 16 -0.49 -12.50 2.24
CA CYS A 16 0.56 -12.22 1.27
C CYS A 16 0.92 -10.71 1.25
N GLY A 17 2.16 -10.38 0.86
CA GLY A 17 2.61 -8.99 0.71
C GLY A 17 1.96 -8.19 -0.44
N ILE A 18 0.99 -8.79 -1.14
CA ILE A 18 0.25 -8.19 -2.27
C ILE A 18 -1.10 -7.71 -1.75
N PHE A 19 -1.46 -6.46 -2.07
CA PHE A 19 -2.75 -5.87 -1.71
C PHE A 19 -3.51 -5.37 -2.94
N ASN A 20 -4.83 -5.30 -2.80
CA ASN A 20 -5.75 -4.78 -3.81
C ASN A 20 -6.33 -3.45 -3.35
N ILE A 21 -6.49 -2.52 -4.28
CA ILE A 21 -7.34 -1.33 -4.11
C ILE A 21 -8.55 -1.50 -5.04
N THR A 22 -9.75 -1.43 -4.50
CA THR A 22 -10.98 -1.60 -5.29
C THR A 22 -11.39 -0.29 -5.98
N PHE A 23 -11.80 -0.36 -7.24
CA PHE A 23 -12.37 0.77 -7.99
C PHE A 23 -13.90 0.73 -8.09
N LYS A 24 -14.48 -0.44 -7.82
CA LYS A 24 -15.92 -0.69 -7.75
C LYS A 24 -16.22 -1.63 -6.58
N PRO A 25 -17.47 -1.67 -6.07
CA PRO A 25 -17.86 -2.70 -5.11
C PRO A 25 -17.63 -4.09 -5.70
N LEU A 26 -16.94 -4.95 -4.95
CA LEU A 26 -16.62 -6.33 -5.37
C LEU A 26 -16.97 -7.31 -4.24
N PRO A 27 -18.24 -7.72 -4.10
CA PRO A 27 -18.65 -8.66 -3.06
C PRO A 27 -17.95 -10.02 -3.13
N GLN A 28 -17.39 -10.38 -4.30
CA GLN A 28 -16.62 -11.63 -4.46
C GLN A 28 -15.34 -11.68 -3.60
N LEU A 29 -14.88 -10.52 -3.12
CA LEU A 29 -13.73 -10.40 -2.24
C LEU A 29 -14.11 -10.48 -0.77
N ASP A 30 -15.40 -10.39 -0.45
CA ASP A 30 -15.88 -10.50 0.93
C ASP A 30 -15.57 -11.91 1.46
N LEU A 31 -15.13 -11.98 2.72
CA LEU A 31 -14.70 -13.21 3.41
C LEU A 31 -13.45 -13.90 2.85
N ARG A 32 -12.92 -13.47 1.69
CA ARG A 32 -11.66 -13.99 1.10
C ARG A 32 -10.49 -13.05 1.29
N ASN A 33 -10.77 -11.76 1.41
CA ASN A 33 -9.78 -10.73 1.68
C ASN A 33 -10.09 -10.06 3.02
N VAL A 34 -9.03 -9.67 3.72
CA VAL A 34 -9.15 -8.79 4.90
C VAL A 34 -9.02 -7.36 4.42
N VAL A 35 -10.05 -6.55 4.69
CA VAL A 35 -10.02 -5.11 4.46
C VAL A 35 -9.29 -4.44 5.63
N PHE A 36 -8.23 -3.69 5.33
CA PHE A 36 -7.38 -3.05 6.35
C PHE A 36 -7.23 -1.53 6.15
N GLY A 37 -7.84 -0.97 5.11
CA GLY A 37 -7.77 0.46 4.85
C GLY A 37 -8.72 0.93 3.77
N ARG A 38 -8.70 2.24 3.53
CA ARG A 38 -9.45 2.87 2.43
C ARG A 38 -8.74 4.12 1.91
N VAL A 39 -8.98 4.45 0.65
CA VAL A 39 -8.66 5.76 0.10
C VAL A 39 -9.60 6.79 0.74
N ILE A 40 -9.04 7.78 1.43
CA ILE A 40 -9.81 8.73 2.26
C ILE A 40 -9.91 10.14 1.66
N ARG A 41 -9.12 10.46 0.64
CA ARG A 41 -9.12 11.79 0.00
C ARG A 41 -9.37 11.63 -1.50
N PRO A 42 -10.04 12.61 -2.12
CA PRO A 42 -10.05 12.72 -3.58
C PRO A 42 -8.61 12.63 -4.10
N SER A 43 -8.39 11.75 -5.07
CA SER A 43 -7.06 11.47 -5.61
C SER A 43 -7.18 11.36 -7.11
N SER A 44 -6.66 12.37 -7.82
CA SER A 44 -6.59 12.34 -9.28
C SER A 44 -5.84 11.11 -9.80
N THR A 45 -4.86 10.60 -9.04
CA THR A 45 -4.19 9.34 -9.34
C THR A 45 -5.15 8.15 -9.26
N TYR A 46 -5.95 8.05 -8.21
CA TYR A 46 -6.96 6.99 -8.09
C TYR A 46 -7.97 7.03 -9.26
N ASP A 47 -8.45 8.22 -9.59
CA ASP A 47 -9.41 8.42 -10.68
C ASP A 47 -8.80 8.07 -12.05
N MET A 48 -7.56 8.50 -12.31
CA MET A 48 -6.83 8.12 -13.53
C MET A 48 -6.64 6.61 -13.64
N ILE A 49 -6.19 5.94 -12.57
CA ILE A 49 -5.96 4.49 -12.59
C ILE A 49 -7.27 3.74 -12.83
N THR A 50 -8.38 4.22 -12.24
CA THR A 50 -9.72 3.66 -12.48
C THR A 50 -10.07 3.65 -13.96
N GLY A 51 -9.70 4.71 -14.71
CA GLY A 51 -9.93 4.83 -16.15
C GLY A 51 -9.04 3.97 -17.04
N LEU A 52 -7.97 3.36 -16.52
CA LEU A 52 -7.04 2.52 -17.31
C LEU A 52 -7.48 1.06 -17.44
N GLY A 53 -8.52 0.64 -16.71
CA GLY A 53 -9.05 -0.71 -16.79
C GLY A 53 -9.69 -1.01 -18.15
N SER A 54 -9.50 -2.23 -18.66
CA SER A 54 -10.20 -2.74 -19.85
C SER A 54 -11.19 -3.82 -19.44
N ALA A 55 -12.38 -3.85 -20.05
CA ALA A 55 -13.37 -4.91 -19.83
C ALA A 55 -12.97 -6.26 -20.45
N VAL A 56 -11.99 -6.23 -21.37
CA VAL A 56 -11.62 -7.38 -22.21
C VAL A 56 -10.38 -8.11 -21.68
N SER A 57 -9.65 -7.53 -20.73
CA SER A 57 -8.42 -8.09 -20.18
C SER A 57 -8.30 -7.80 -18.68
N THR A 58 -7.93 -8.83 -17.93
CA THR A 58 -7.58 -8.70 -16.49
C THR A 58 -6.16 -8.17 -16.27
N ARG A 59 -5.35 -8.10 -17.34
CA ARG A 59 -4.01 -7.49 -17.30
C ARG A 59 -4.10 -6.02 -17.72
N PRO A 60 -3.48 -5.10 -16.96
CA PRO A 60 -3.46 -3.70 -17.35
C PRO A 60 -2.67 -3.54 -18.65
N VAL A 61 -3.17 -2.68 -19.55
CA VAL A 61 -2.45 -2.31 -20.79
C VAL A 61 -1.16 -1.56 -20.44
N ILE A 62 -1.15 -0.84 -19.31
CA ILE A 62 -0.01 -0.08 -18.80
C ILE A 62 0.26 -0.49 -17.34
N GLU A 63 1.44 -1.04 -17.07
CA GLU A 63 1.89 -1.32 -15.69
C GLU A 63 2.32 -0.02 -15.01
N ILE A 64 1.71 0.29 -13.86
CA ILE A 64 2.07 1.46 -13.06
C ILE A 64 3.02 1.03 -11.95
N ARG A 65 4.28 1.45 -12.05
CA ARG A 65 5.25 1.30 -10.98
C ARG A 65 5.25 2.55 -10.10
N GLY A 66 5.59 2.38 -8.82
CA GLY A 66 5.65 3.47 -7.84
C GLY A 66 6.33 4.71 -8.42
N SER A 67 5.56 5.78 -8.61
CA SER A 67 6.02 6.97 -9.33
C SER A 67 7.05 7.72 -8.50
N ARG A 68 8.22 8.02 -9.09
CA ARG A 68 9.10 9.08 -8.57
C ARG A 68 8.42 10.42 -8.88
N ARG A 69 8.18 11.27 -7.88
CA ARG A 69 7.62 12.61 -8.09
C ARG A 69 8.68 13.68 -7.87
N LYS A 70 8.71 14.72 -8.70
CA LYS A 70 9.66 15.83 -8.54
C LYS A 70 9.10 16.84 -7.54
N VAL A 71 9.79 17.04 -6.41
CA VAL A 71 9.42 18.01 -5.37
C VAL A 71 10.57 19.00 -5.22
N LYS A 72 10.29 20.29 -5.45
CA LYS A 72 11.29 21.38 -5.37
C LYS A 72 12.57 21.08 -6.18
N GLY A 73 12.41 20.58 -7.40
CA GLY A 73 13.53 20.23 -8.27
C GLY A 73 14.18 18.87 -8.01
N ARG A 74 13.90 18.20 -6.89
CA ARG A 74 14.46 16.89 -6.54
C ARG A 74 13.49 15.75 -6.83
N TRP A 75 13.96 14.66 -7.44
CA TRP A 75 13.17 13.43 -7.57
C TRP A 75 13.02 12.76 -6.21
N VAL A 76 11.77 12.61 -5.77
CA VAL A 76 11.38 11.92 -4.54
C VAL A 76 10.73 10.60 -4.92
N THR A 77 11.39 9.50 -4.59
CA THR A 77 10.80 8.16 -4.56
C THR A 77 9.99 7.98 -3.29
N GLY A 78 8.90 7.20 -3.36
CA GLY A 78 8.31 6.66 -2.15
C GLY A 78 9.37 5.87 -1.38
N GLU A 79 9.38 6.00 -0.06
CA GLU A 79 10.16 5.11 0.80
C GLU A 79 9.79 3.66 0.47
N TYR A 80 10.77 2.76 0.47
CA TYR A 80 10.47 1.33 0.47
C TYR A 80 9.54 1.03 1.66
N ASN A 81 8.70 -0.01 1.58
CA ASN A 81 7.88 -0.49 2.69
C ASN A 81 8.78 -0.83 3.90
N SER A 82 9.14 0.19 4.66
CA SER A 82 9.83 0.05 5.92
C SER A 82 8.73 -0.26 6.93
N ARG A 83 8.88 -1.38 7.63
CA ARG A 83 8.06 -1.68 8.80
C ARG A 83 7.96 -0.41 9.63
N LEU A 84 6.74 0.03 9.94
CA LEU A 84 6.51 1.15 10.84
C LEU A 84 7.38 0.90 12.07
N VAL A 85 8.43 1.71 12.24
CA VAL A 85 9.30 1.60 13.41
C VAL A 85 8.41 2.01 14.56
N THR A 86 7.86 1.02 15.27
CA THR A 86 7.12 1.23 16.50
C THR A 86 8.00 2.11 17.38
N ARG A 87 7.47 3.20 17.94
CA ARG A 87 8.24 4.17 18.76
C ARG A 87 9.14 3.50 19.83
N THR A 88 8.80 2.28 20.22
CA THR A 88 9.56 1.37 21.08
C THR A 88 10.98 1.06 20.55
N THR A 89 11.17 0.78 19.26
CA THR A 89 12.47 0.36 18.70
C THR A 89 13.47 1.52 18.61
N GLU A 90 13.03 2.75 18.33
CA GLU A 90 13.89 3.93 18.43
C GLU A 90 14.33 4.21 19.87
N TYR A 91 13.43 4.02 20.84
CA TYR A 91 13.73 4.25 22.25
C TYR A 91 14.79 3.25 22.76
N ILE A 92 14.65 1.97 22.39
CA ILE A 92 15.62 0.92 22.73
C ILE A 92 16.99 1.20 22.09
N ARG A 93 17.01 1.58 20.81
CA ARG A 93 18.27 1.89 20.09
C ARG A 93 18.99 3.08 20.72
N LYS A 94 18.29 4.15 21.11
CA LYS A 94 18.89 5.30 21.83
C LYS A 94 19.43 4.90 23.20
N ARG A 95 18.78 3.97 23.91
CA ARG A 95 19.23 3.50 25.22
C ARG A 95 20.49 2.63 25.13
N LEU A 96 20.57 1.75 24.14
CA LEU A 96 21.74 0.88 23.92
C LEU A 96 22.97 1.67 23.47
N VAL A 97 22.79 2.67 22.59
CA VAL A 97 23.90 3.55 22.16
C VAL A 97 24.46 4.38 23.32
N ARG A 98 23.62 4.76 24.29
CA ARG A 98 24.09 5.48 25.49
C ARG A 98 24.85 4.60 26.48
N LYS A 99 24.52 3.30 26.59
CA LYS A 99 25.20 2.37 27.52
C LYS A 99 26.59 1.94 27.04
N SER A 100 26.92 2.17 25.77
CA SER A 100 28.24 1.86 25.17
C SER A 100 29.27 2.99 25.36
N ARG A 101 28.90 4.12 25.97
CA ARG A 101 29.76 5.32 26.11
C ARG A 101 30.11 5.66 27.56
N THR A 102 30.02 4.69 28.46
CA THR A 102 30.50 4.73 29.85
C THR A 102 31.24 3.43 30.11
#